data_AF-A0A3L8R5R6-F1
#
_entry.id   AF-A0A3L8R5R6-F1
#
_cell.length_a   1.000
_cell.length_b   1.000
_cell.length_c   1.000
_cell.angle_alpha   90.00
_cell.angle_beta   90.00
_cell.angle_gamma   90.00
#
_symmetry.space_group_name_H-M   'P 1'
#
loop_
_entity.id
_entity.type
_entity.pdbx_description
1 polymer ?
#
loop_
_entity_poly.entity_id
_entity_poly.type
_entity_poly.pdbx_seq_one_letter_code
_entity_poly.pdbx_strand_id
1 'polypeptide(L)'
;MALPEGTALDAGRRREVLRDVADVIDSFGGAYATGPDVRTGPADMALIGETAPHVFCRPTHLGGSGDSSPHTAWGTLAALRAVSRRLYDTASPKGRGLAVMGLGRVGAGLARLLAAEGAALRVTDIDPEKRRIGDELGAVWRAPDEILTADVDILVPSALGSVLTGQNVAELRCRAVAGPANRQRPAGDGAAPRPDPGTGGRRAGRTPSERRLAPGGVTGTERSMTPVTGVRRAAPGRAAPPAPRGPHGHGRRPPGGP
;
A
#
# COMPACT_ATOMS: atom_id res chain seq x y z
N MET A 1 7.73 -18.42 34.82
CA MET A 1 6.83 -19.43 34.19
C MET A 1 6.12 -18.75 33.03
N ALA A 2 5.96 -19.39 31.88
CA ALA A 2 5.19 -18.81 30.78
C ALA A 2 3.71 -18.61 31.19
N LEU A 3 3.08 -17.55 30.72
CA LEU A 3 1.65 -17.35 30.88
C LEU A 3 0.87 -18.31 29.96
N PRO A 4 -0.31 -18.82 30.40
CA PRO A 4 -1.19 -19.59 29.52
C PRO A 4 -1.61 -18.79 28.28
N GLU A 5 -1.79 -19.48 27.15
CA GLU A 5 -2.32 -18.87 25.94
C GLU A 5 -3.74 -18.31 26.18
N GLY A 6 -4.05 -17.16 25.58
CA GLY A 6 -5.31 -16.45 25.79
C GLY A 6 -5.41 -15.64 27.09
N THR A 7 -4.37 -15.61 27.94
CA THR A 7 -4.35 -14.76 29.15
C THR A 7 -4.54 -13.29 28.80
N ALA A 8 -5.62 -12.68 29.28
CA ALA A 8 -5.85 -11.25 29.16
C ALA A 8 -4.87 -10.48 30.06
N LEU A 9 -4.21 -9.45 29.52
CA LEU A 9 -3.26 -8.61 30.24
C LEU A 9 -3.87 -7.24 30.50
N ASP A 10 -4.08 -6.89 31.76
CA ASP A 10 -4.31 -5.50 32.16
C ASP A 10 -3.02 -4.66 32.09
N ALA A 11 -3.13 -3.35 32.32
CA ALA A 11 -2.01 -2.42 32.23
C ALA A 11 -0.91 -2.62 33.29
N GLY A 12 -1.22 -3.21 34.46
CA GLY A 12 -0.24 -3.64 35.46
C GLY A 12 0.49 -4.88 34.96
N ARG A 13 -0.25 -5.96 34.71
CA ARG A 13 0.32 -7.26 34.31
C ARG A 13 1.11 -7.19 33.00
N ARG A 14 0.68 -6.35 32.04
CA ARG A 14 1.44 -6.09 30.81
C ARG A 14 2.79 -5.43 31.07
N ARG A 15 2.92 -4.55 32.06
CA ARG A 15 4.21 -3.92 32.42
C ARG A 15 5.17 -4.92 33.08
N GLU A 16 4.64 -5.83 33.90
CA GLU A 16 5.42 -6.94 34.48
C GLU A 16 5.96 -7.86 33.38
N VAL A 17 5.10 -8.31 32.45
CA VAL A 17 5.52 -9.13 31.30
C VAL A 17 6.59 -8.45 30.44
N LEU A 18 6.53 -7.12 30.26
CA LEU A 18 7.55 -6.38 29.53
C LEU A 18 8.89 -6.28 30.28
N ARG A 19 8.89 -6.35 31.62
CA ARG A 19 10.12 -6.44 32.42
C ARG A 19 10.72 -7.84 32.38
N ASP A 20 9.91 -8.89 32.51
CA ASP A 20 10.35 -10.28 32.30
C ASP A 20 11.01 -10.45 30.91
N VAL A 21 10.45 -9.81 29.87
CA VAL A 21 11.03 -9.76 28.52
C VAL A 21 12.35 -8.98 28.49
N ALA A 22 12.47 -7.89 29.25
CA ALA A 22 13.70 -7.10 29.32
C ALA A 22 14.85 -7.89 29.96
N ASP A 23 14.60 -8.61 31.06
CA ASP A 23 15.57 -9.48 31.71
C ASP A 23 16.06 -10.59 30.77
N VAL A 24 15.15 -11.20 30.00
CA VAL A 24 15.49 -12.19 28.97
C VAL A 24 16.34 -11.57 27.85
N ILE A 25 16.03 -10.35 27.40
CA ILE A 25 16.82 -9.66 26.37
C ILE A 25 18.23 -9.35 26.87
N ASP A 26 18.36 -8.83 28.09
CA ASP A 26 19.65 -8.49 28.69
C ASP A 26 20.52 -9.73 28.92
N SER A 27 19.91 -10.87 29.25
CA SER A 27 20.61 -12.16 29.41
C SER A 27 21.39 -12.63 28.16
N PHE A 28 21.10 -12.09 26.97
CA PHE A 28 21.88 -12.35 25.76
C PHE A 28 23.19 -11.55 25.66
N GLY A 29 23.51 -10.68 26.62
CA GLY A 29 24.78 -9.94 26.68
C GLY A 29 25.05 -9.06 25.44
N GLY A 30 23.98 -8.54 24.83
CA GLY A 30 24.04 -7.74 23.59
C GLY A 30 24.12 -8.53 22.27
N ALA A 31 24.10 -9.87 22.31
CA ALA A 31 23.98 -10.69 21.10
C ALA A 31 22.58 -10.59 20.43
N TYR A 32 21.57 -10.09 21.16
CA TYR A 32 20.23 -9.81 20.66
C TYR A 32 19.86 -8.35 20.94
N ALA A 33 19.24 -7.70 19.97
CA ALA A 33 18.70 -6.35 20.08
C ALA A 33 17.23 -6.36 19.63
N THR A 34 16.35 -5.74 20.42
CA THR A 34 14.90 -5.77 20.15
C THR A 34 14.39 -4.47 19.51
N GLY A 35 13.17 -4.53 18.98
CA GLY A 35 12.40 -3.40 18.48
C GLY A 35 10.91 -3.70 18.52
N PRO A 36 10.05 -2.72 18.19
CA PRO A 36 8.61 -2.87 18.24
C PRO A 36 8.08 -3.67 17.05
N ASP A 37 7.20 -4.62 17.35
CA ASP A 37 6.36 -5.36 16.40
C ASP A 37 4.87 -5.26 16.84
N VAL A 38 3.99 -6.10 16.29
CA VAL A 38 2.54 -6.18 16.58
C VAL A 38 2.23 -6.03 18.08
N ARG A 39 1.35 -5.09 18.41
CA ARG A 39 0.90 -4.74 19.79
C ARG A 39 1.97 -4.18 20.74
N THR A 40 3.14 -3.82 20.22
CA THR A 40 4.15 -3.02 20.94
C THR A 40 4.40 -1.67 20.25
N GLY A 41 5.13 -0.77 20.89
CA GLY A 41 5.50 0.54 20.35
C GLY A 41 6.59 1.24 21.18
N PRO A 42 6.92 2.51 20.86
CA PRO A 42 8.02 3.23 21.51
C PRO A 42 7.94 3.32 23.04
N ALA A 43 6.73 3.40 23.61
CA ALA A 43 6.55 3.40 25.07
C ALA A 43 6.96 2.06 25.72
N ASP A 44 6.76 0.95 25.02
CA ASP A 44 7.19 -0.38 25.49
C ASP A 44 8.70 -0.55 25.35
N MET A 45 9.27 0.00 24.27
CA MET A 45 10.72 0.06 24.08
C MET A 45 11.40 0.94 25.13
N ALA A 46 10.72 1.98 25.64
CA ALA A 46 11.21 2.76 26.78
C ALA A 46 11.28 1.91 28.05
N LEU A 47 10.22 1.15 28.35
CA LEU A 47 10.14 0.26 29.52
C LEU A 47 11.13 -0.91 29.46
N ILE A 48 11.26 -1.58 28.31
CA ILE A 48 12.27 -2.64 28.13
C ILE A 48 13.68 -2.04 28.27
N GLY A 49 13.88 -0.82 27.76
CA GLY A 49 15.11 -0.04 27.89
C GLY A 49 15.41 0.50 29.29
N GLU A 50 14.60 0.18 30.31
CA GLU A 50 14.97 0.38 31.73
C GLU A 50 16.00 -0.66 32.19
N THR A 51 15.91 -1.90 31.70
CA THR A 51 16.87 -2.99 32.00
C THR A 51 17.83 -3.22 30.84
N ALA A 52 17.30 -3.49 29.64
CA ALA A 52 18.12 -3.96 28.51
C ALA A 52 18.67 -2.78 27.67
N PRO A 53 19.99 -2.67 27.44
CA PRO A 53 20.55 -1.55 26.69
C PRO A 53 20.32 -1.65 25.16
N HIS A 54 20.12 -2.85 24.61
CA HIS A 54 20.03 -3.10 23.18
C HIS A 54 18.58 -3.03 22.64
N VAL A 55 18.00 -1.83 22.69
CA VAL A 55 16.58 -1.59 22.34
C VAL A 55 16.42 -0.45 21.33
N PHE A 56 15.88 -0.75 20.14
CA PHE A 56 15.60 0.22 19.09
C PHE A 56 14.23 0.89 19.24
N CYS A 57 13.99 1.97 18.48
CA CYS A 57 12.70 2.67 18.41
C CYS A 57 12.14 3.16 19.77
N ARG A 58 13.03 3.40 20.76
CA ARG A 58 12.70 4.19 21.96
C ARG A 58 12.17 5.58 21.56
N PRO A 59 11.42 6.28 22.43
CA PRO A 59 10.93 7.63 22.15
C PRO A 59 12.07 8.59 21.82
N THR A 60 11.82 9.58 20.95
CA THR A 60 12.83 10.54 20.50
C THR A 60 13.41 11.38 21.63
N HIS A 61 12.60 11.74 22.63
CA HIS A 61 13.06 12.44 23.84
C HIS A 61 13.93 11.56 24.76
N LEU A 62 14.03 10.25 24.51
CA LEU A 62 14.95 9.31 25.16
C LEU A 62 16.08 8.86 24.22
N GLY A 63 16.35 9.61 23.15
CA GLY A 63 17.43 9.34 22.20
C GLY A 63 17.17 8.23 21.17
N GLY A 64 15.96 7.66 21.13
CA GLY A 64 15.59 6.66 20.12
C GLY A 64 15.00 7.25 18.85
N SER A 65 14.70 6.39 17.86
CA SER A 65 14.14 6.80 16.57
C SER A 65 12.61 7.03 16.57
N GLY A 66 11.91 6.72 17.66
CA GLY A 66 10.44 6.76 17.69
C GLY A 66 9.77 5.66 16.85
N ASP A 67 8.52 5.90 16.43
CA ASP A 67 7.74 4.94 15.64
C ASP A 67 8.31 4.76 14.23
N SER A 68 8.68 3.53 13.89
CA SER A 68 9.20 3.16 12.56
C SER A 68 8.10 3.06 11.48
N SER A 69 6.82 3.01 11.87
CA SER A 69 5.70 2.78 10.95
C SER A 69 5.63 3.73 9.74
N PRO A 70 5.91 5.05 9.87
CA PRO A 70 5.96 5.95 8.72
C PRO A 70 7.06 5.59 7.72
N HIS A 71 8.25 5.19 8.20
CA HIS A 71 9.36 4.79 7.35
C HIS A 71 9.06 3.49 6.58
N THR A 72 8.40 2.53 7.23
CA THR A 72 7.91 1.30 6.57
C THR A 72 6.86 1.61 5.50
N ALA A 73 5.96 2.57 5.73
CA ALA A 73 4.99 3.02 4.73
C ALA A 73 5.68 3.67 3.51
N TRP A 74 6.67 4.53 3.73
CA TRP A 74 7.48 5.11 2.63
C TRP A 74 8.27 4.06 1.84
N GLY A 75 8.90 3.09 2.51
CA GLY A 75 9.59 1.98 1.85
C GLY A 75 8.64 1.12 1.02
N THR A 76 7.44 0.84 1.54
CA THR A 76 6.40 0.09 0.81
C THR A 76 5.90 0.86 -0.40
N LEU A 77 5.69 2.17 -0.28
CA LEU A 77 5.32 3.03 -1.40
C LEU A 77 6.39 3.00 -2.51
N ALA A 78 7.68 3.05 -2.14
CA ALA A 78 8.78 2.91 -3.10
C ALA A 78 8.75 1.55 -3.83
N ALA A 79 8.47 0.47 -3.11
CA ALA A 79 8.30 -0.87 -3.70
C ALA A 79 7.08 -0.94 -4.64
N LEU A 80 5.93 -0.36 -4.25
CA LEU A 80 4.73 -0.29 -5.09
C LEU A 80 4.95 0.53 -6.36
N ARG A 81 5.71 1.62 -6.28
CA ARG A 81 6.14 2.41 -7.46
C ARG A 81 7.06 1.58 -8.37
N ALA A 82 7.96 0.75 -7.84
CA ALA A 82 8.79 -0.15 -8.64
C ALA A 82 7.98 -1.27 -9.32
N VAL A 83 7.03 -1.88 -8.60
CA VAL A 83 6.05 -2.84 -9.17
C VAL A 83 5.22 -2.18 -10.27
N SER A 84 4.78 -0.94 -10.06
CA SER A 84 4.02 -0.17 -11.06
C SER A 84 4.84 0.06 -12.33
N ARG A 85 6.14 0.42 -12.22
CA ARG A 85 7.04 0.51 -13.39
C ARG A 85 7.08 -0.81 -14.15
N ARG A 86 7.26 -1.94 -13.44
CA ARG A 86 7.39 -3.26 -14.06
C ARG A 86 6.11 -3.76 -14.75
N LEU A 87 4.92 -3.32 -14.29
CA LEU A 87 3.61 -3.71 -14.82
C LEU A 87 3.04 -2.75 -15.88
N TYR A 88 3.36 -1.46 -15.79
CA TYR A 88 2.67 -0.39 -16.53
C TYR A 88 3.59 0.66 -17.16
N ASP A 89 4.92 0.46 -17.10
CA ASP A 89 5.95 1.40 -17.57
C ASP A 89 5.87 2.80 -16.93
N THR A 90 5.28 2.89 -15.74
CA THR A 90 5.19 4.14 -14.96
C THR A 90 5.28 3.89 -13.47
N ALA A 91 5.97 4.77 -12.76
CA ALA A 91 6.06 4.73 -11.30
C ALA A 91 4.75 5.14 -10.61
N SER A 92 3.88 5.87 -11.31
CA SER A 92 2.72 6.51 -10.67
C SER A 92 1.61 5.51 -10.38
N PRO A 93 1.09 5.45 -9.14
CA PRO A 93 -0.10 4.68 -8.79
C PRO A 93 -1.40 5.42 -9.17
N LYS A 94 -1.32 6.63 -9.77
CA LYS A 94 -2.49 7.45 -10.12
C LYS A 94 -3.45 6.68 -11.03
N GLY A 95 -4.71 6.58 -10.61
CA GLY A 95 -5.76 5.84 -11.31
C GLY A 95 -5.62 4.31 -11.28
N ARG A 96 -4.61 3.76 -10.60
CA ARG A 96 -4.45 2.30 -10.41
C ARG A 96 -5.33 1.82 -9.28
N GLY A 97 -5.93 0.64 -9.43
CA GLY A 97 -6.68 -0.02 -8.37
C GLY A 97 -5.73 -0.65 -7.35
N LEU A 98 -5.75 -0.22 -6.09
CA LEU A 98 -4.98 -0.88 -5.03
C LEU A 98 -5.89 -1.32 -3.89
N ALA A 99 -5.68 -2.55 -3.40
CA ALA A 99 -6.41 -3.12 -2.27
C ALA A 99 -5.51 -3.18 -1.02
N VAL A 100 -5.68 -2.28 -0.06
CA VAL A 100 -4.92 -2.28 1.20
C VAL A 100 -5.67 -3.08 2.26
N MET A 101 -5.09 -4.21 2.66
CA MET A 101 -5.65 -5.06 3.71
C MET A 101 -4.92 -4.81 5.03
N GLY A 102 -5.64 -4.29 6.03
CA GLY A 102 -5.08 -3.86 7.30
C GLY A 102 -4.77 -2.36 7.30
N LEU A 103 -5.44 -1.64 8.19
CA LEU A 103 -5.29 -0.22 8.45
C LEU A 103 -4.65 0.01 9.83
N GLY A 104 -3.68 -0.84 10.20
CA GLY A 104 -2.75 -0.56 11.30
C GLY A 104 -1.86 0.64 11.01
N ARG A 105 -0.92 0.99 11.91
CA ARG A 105 -0.06 2.19 11.76
C ARG A 105 0.59 2.30 10.37
N VAL A 106 1.22 1.22 9.90
CA VAL A 106 1.83 1.18 8.55
C VAL A 106 0.77 1.25 7.45
N GLY A 107 -0.25 0.38 7.49
CA GLY A 107 -1.26 0.28 6.42
C GLY A 107 -2.11 1.54 6.24
N ALA A 108 -2.49 2.21 7.33
CA ALA A 108 -3.20 3.48 7.28
C ALA A 108 -2.31 4.65 6.82
N GLY A 109 -1.03 4.66 7.20
CA GLY A 109 -0.05 5.62 6.67
C GLY A 109 0.17 5.43 5.16
N LEU A 110 0.30 4.18 4.72
CA LEU A 110 0.45 3.81 3.32
C LEU A 110 -0.80 4.16 2.49
N ALA A 111 -2.01 3.89 3.01
CA ALA A 111 -3.26 4.26 2.36
C ALA A 111 -3.36 5.79 2.15
N ARG A 112 -2.97 6.60 3.14
CA ARG A 112 -2.88 8.07 2.99
C ARG A 112 -1.92 8.50 1.88
N LEU A 113 -0.71 7.91 1.84
CA LEU A 113 0.29 8.21 0.80
C LEU A 113 -0.23 7.84 -0.60
N LEU A 114 -0.86 6.68 -0.75
CA LEU A 114 -1.43 6.22 -2.03
C LEU A 114 -2.63 7.07 -2.49
N ALA A 115 -3.50 7.46 -1.56
CA ALA A 115 -4.62 8.37 -1.86
C ALA A 115 -4.13 9.75 -2.32
N ALA A 116 -3.09 10.28 -1.68
CA ALA A 116 -2.46 11.54 -2.08
C ALA A 116 -1.83 11.49 -3.49
N GLU A 117 -1.39 10.32 -3.95
CA GLU A 117 -0.95 10.09 -5.35
C GLU A 117 -2.10 9.78 -6.32
N GLY A 118 -3.34 9.76 -5.85
CA GLY A 118 -4.54 9.53 -6.66
C GLY A 118 -4.76 8.06 -7.03
N ALA A 119 -4.33 7.11 -6.20
CA ALA A 119 -4.68 5.69 -6.35
C ALA A 119 -6.18 5.46 -6.10
N ALA A 120 -6.78 4.53 -6.85
CA ALA A 120 -8.16 4.10 -6.65
C ALA A 120 -8.21 3.00 -5.57
N LEU A 121 -8.33 3.42 -4.31
CA LEU A 121 -8.19 2.53 -3.16
C LEU A 121 -9.45 1.71 -2.86
N ARG A 122 -9.23 0.44 -2.53
CA ARG A 122 -10.11 -0.41 -1.74
C ARG A 122 -9.41 -0.73 -0.42
N VAL A 123 -10.14 -0.73 0.69
CA VAL A 123 -9.55 -0.95 2.02
C VAL A 123 -10.37 -1.90 2.87
N THR A 124 -9.73 -2.60 3.79
CA THR A 124 -10.41 -3.37 4.85
C THR A 124 -9.56 -3.42 6.11
N ASP A 125 -10.21 -3.66 7.25
CA ASP A 125 -9.60 -4.10 8.48
C ASP A 125 -10.61 -4.99 9.24
N ILE A 126 -10.13 -5.78 10.20
CA ILE A 126 -10.99 -6.55 11.12
C ILE A 126 -11.68 -5.64 12.13
N ASP A 127 -11.10 -4.47 12.40
CA ASP A 127 -11.64 -3.41 13.25
C ASP A 127 -12.60 -2.52 12.43
N PRO A 128 -13.92 -2.55 12.69
CA PRO A 128 -14.89 -1.77 11.93
C PRO A 128 -14.78 -0.26 12.18
N GLU A 129 -14.19 0.20 13.29
CA GLU A 129 -14.00 1.64 13.55
C GLU A 129 -13.06 2.27 12.53
N LYS A 130 -12.16 1.49 11.93
CA LYS A 130 -11.23 1.96 10.89
C LYS A 130 -11.89 2.26 9.56
N ARG A 131 -13.20 1.98 9.40
CA ARG A 131 -13.99 2.47 8.25
C ARG A 131 -13.84 3.97 8.05
N ARG A 132 -13.75 4.74 9.14
CA ARG A 132 -13.48 6.19 9.11
C ARG A 132 -12.24 6.58 8.30
N ILE A 133 -11.23 5.72 8.23
CA ILE A 133 -10.00 5.94 7.43
C ILE A 133 -10.28 5.66 5.95
N GLY A 134 -11.16 4.71 5.64
CA GLY A 134 -11.66 4.55 4.26
C GLY A 134 -12.44 5.79 3.81
N ASP A 135 -13.33 6.28 4.66
CA ASP A 135 -14.17 7.46 4.40
C ASP A 135 -13.32 8.74 4.25
N GLU A 136 -12.33 8.96 5.14
CA GLU A 136 -11.31 10.03 5.08
C GLU A 136 -10.60 10.10 3.71
N LEU A 137 -10.37 8.94 3.09
CA LEU A 137 -9.59 8.81 1.85
C LEU A 137 -10.45 8.69 0.58
N GLY A 138 -11.78 8.69 0.70
CA GLY A 138 -12.68 8.35 -0.41
C GLY A 138 -12.46 6.93 -0.94
N ALA A 139 -11.93 6.02 -0.12
CA ALA A 139 -11.61 4.65 -0.48
C ALA A 139 -12.82 3.73 -0.32
N VAL A 140 -12.95 2.73 -1.19
CA VAL A 140 -14.05 1.77 -1.13
C VAL A 140 -13.78 0.74 -0.04
N TRP A 141 -14.54 0.77 1.05
CA TRP A 141 -14.48 -0.28 2.06
C TRP A 141 -14.92 -1.64 1.49
N ARG A 142 -14.20 -2.70 1.86
CA ARG A 142 -14.51 -4.11 1.55
C ARG A 142 -14.60 -4.94 2.82
N ALA A 143 -15.40 -6.00 2.80
CA ALA A 143 -15.31 -7.00 3.85
C ALA A 143 -13.97 -7.77 3.76
N PRO A 144 -13.43 -8.34 4.86
CA PRO A 144 -12.11 -8.98 4.85
C PRO A 144 -11.97 -10.18 3.90
N ASP A 145 -13.07 -10.90 3.69
CA ASP A 145 -13.23 -12.00 2.73
C ASP A 145 -13.31 -11.50 1.28
N GLU A 146 -14.05 -10.42 1.02
CA GLU A 146 -14.19 -9.82 -0.32
C GLU A 146 -12.88 -9.22 -0.87
N ILE A 147 -12.00 -8.69 -0.01
CA ILE A 147 -10.87 -7.89 -0.51
C ILE A 147 -9.83 -8.72 -1.26
N LEU A 148 -9.69 -10.01 -0.94
CA LEU A 148 -8.74 -10.92 -1.60
C LEU A 148 -9.07 -11.13 -3.08
N THR A 149 -10.36 -11.20 -3.41
CA THR A 149 -10.85 -11.43 -4.77
C THR A 149 -11.28 -10.14 -5.47
N ALA A 150 -10.96 -8.97 -4.89
CA ALA A 150 -11.24 -7.67 -5.48
C ALA A 150 -10.49 -7.48 -6.81
N ASP A 151 -11.20 -7.01 -7.84
CA ASP A 151 -10.61 -6.63 -9.13
C ASP A 151 -9.79 -5.34 -8.97
N VAL A 152 -8.46 -5.50 -8.89
CA VAL A 152 -7.47 -4.43 -8.65
C VAL A 152 -6.17 -4.68 -9.42
N ASP A 153 -5.34 -3.64 -9.55
CA ASP A 153 -4.00 -3.78 -10.12
C ASP A 153 -3.05 -4.48 -9.14
N ILE A 154 -3.03 -4.04 -7.88
CA ILE A 154 -2.11 -4.56 -6.83
C ILE A 154 -2.85 -4.81 -5.50
N LEU A 155 -2.66 -5.99 -4.92
CA LEU A 155 -3.06 -6.31 -3.55
C LEU A 155 -1.91 -5.98 -2.57
N VAL A 156 -2.24 -5.36 -1.43
CA VAL A 156 -1.28 -4.79 -0.47
C VAL A 156 -1.53 -5.32 0.94
N PRO A 157 -1.06 -6.54 1.29
CA PRO A 157 -1.21 -7.11 2.62
C PRO A 157 -0.38 -6.33 3.65
N SER A 158 -1.08 -5.67 4.57
CA SER A 158 -0.54 -4.72 5.58
C SER A 158 -1.02 -5.04 7.01
N ALA A 159 -1.58 -6.24 7.21
CA ALA A 159 -2.06 -6.77 8.48
C ALA A 159 -1.08 -7.83 9.02
N LEU A 160 -1.59 -9.01 9.39
CA LEU A 160 -0.80 -10.18 9.78
C LEU A 160 -0.30 -10.96 8.54
N GLY A 161 0.64 -11.88 8.77
CA GLY A 161 1.14 -12.82 7.78
C GLY A 161 0.15 -13.95 7.45
N SER A 162 0.61 -14.89 6.63
CA SER A 162 -0.09 -16.13 6.23
C SER A 162 -1.43 -15.96 5.52
N VAL A 163 -1.77 -14.74 5.09
CA VAL A 163 -3.02 -14.44 4.37
C VAL A 163 -3.10 -15.08 2.99
N LEU A 164 -1.96 -15.31 2.32
CA LEU A 164 -1.91 -15.88 0.97
C LEU A 164 -1.63 -17.38 1.05
N THR A 165 -2.66 -18.21 0.89
CA THR A 165 -2.56 -19.67 0.95
C THR A 165 -2.62 -20.31 -0.44
N GLY A 166 -2.17 -21.56 -0.57
CA GLY A 166 -2.32 -22.33 -1.81
C GLY A 166 -3.76 -22.34 -2.37
N GLN A 167 -4.78 -22.33 -1.51
CA GLN A 167 -6.18 -22.29 -1.90
C GLN A 167 -6.59 -20.92 -2.50
N ASN A 168 -6.29 -19.80 -1.82
CA ASN A 168 -6.82 -18.50 -2.22
C ASN A 168 -5.98 -17.78 -3.29
N VAL A 169 -4.70 -18.15 -3.47
CA VAL A 169 -3.82 -17.53 -4.48
C VAL A 169 -4.34 -17.72 -5.91
N ALA A 170 -5.07 -18.81 -6.17
CA ALA A 170 -5.71 -19.07 -7.47
C ALA A 170 -6.90 -18.14 -7.78
N GLU A 171 -7.51 -17.53 -6.76
CA GLU A 171 -8.71 -16.69 -6.88
C GLU A 171 -8.41 -15.19 -6.96
N LEU A 172 -7.16 -14.79 -6.70
CA LEU A 172 -6.73 -13.39 -6.66
C LEU A 172 -6.91 -12.70 -8.01
N ARG A 173 -7.65 -11.58 -8.02
CA ARG A 173 -7.93 -10.77 -9.22
C ARG A 173 -7.01 -9.56 -9.31
N CYS A 174 -5.71 -9.81 -9.16
CA CYS A 174 -4.67 -8.77 -9.18
C CYS A 174 -3.45 -9.19 -10.02
N ARG A 175 -2.65 -8.20 -10.47
CA ARG A 175 -1.43 -8.47 -11.26
C ARG A 175 -0.20 -8.68 -10.37
N ALA A 176 -0.18 -8.06 -9.19
CA ALA A 176 0.87 -8.22 -8.21
C ALA A 176 0.31 -8.21 -6.79
N VAL A 177 1.07 -8.83 -5.88
CA VAL A 177 0.88 -8.69 -4.44
C VAL A 177 2.16 -8.10 -3.87
N ALA A 178 2.06 -6.98 -3.17
CA ALA A 178 3.19 -6.28 -2.57
C ALA A 178 2.70 -5.43 -1.39
N GLY A 179 3.17 -5.73 -0.18
CA GLY A 179 2.79 -5.03 1.05
C GLY A 179 3.79 -5.28 2.18
N PRO A 180 3.64 -4.61 3.34
CA PRO A 180 4.61 -4.66 4.43
C PRO A 180 4.39 -5.83 5.41
N ALA A 181 3.34 -6.64 5.26
CA ALA A 181 3.11 -7.75 6.18
C ALA A 181 4.25 -8.78 6.13
N ASN A 182 4.75 -9.18 7.30
CA ASN A 182 5.75 -10.24 7.44
C ASN A 182 5.14 -11.61 7.09
N ARG A 183 5.94 -12.53 6.51
CA ARG A 183 5.56 -13.93 6.19
C ARG A 183 4.19 -14.04 5.48
N GLN A 184 4.00 -13.40 4.33
CA GLN A 184 2.68 -13.31 3.66
C GLN A 184 2.08 -14.64 3.21
N ARG A 185 2.89 -15.71 3.13
CA ARG A 185 2.49 -17.08 2.83
C ARG A 185 2.81 -18.00 4.02
N PRO A 186 2.01 -19.05 4.28
CA PRO A 186 2.37 -20.12 5.22
C PRO A 186 3.74 -20.74 4.91
N ALA A 187 4.42 -21.24 5.95
CA ALA A 187 5.61 -22.07 5.76
C ALA A 187 5.20 -23.44 5.18
N GLY A 188 5.94 -23.94 4.19
CA GLY A 188 5.65 -25.20 3.50
C GLY A 188 4.80 -25.07 2.24
N ASP A 189 4.10 -23.95 2.04
CA ASP A 189 3.39 -23.66 0.79
C ASP A 189 4.41 -23.38 -0.33
N GLY A 190 4.78 -24.42 -1.09
CA GLY A 190 5.59 -24.28 -2.31
C GLY A 190 4.95 -23.29 -3.29
N ALA A 191 5.76 -22.56 -4.06
CA ALA A 191 5.22 -21.78 -5.17
C ALA A 191 5.07 -22.71 -6.39
N ALA A 192 3.84 -22.97 -6.83
CA ALA A 192 3.64 -23.38 -8.21
C ALA A 192 4.16 -22.23 -9.10
N PRO A 193 5.05 -22.48 -10.07
CA PRO A 193 5.60 -21.41 -10.89
C PRO A 193 4.46 -20.73 -11.65
N ARG A 194 4.42 -19.39 -11.59
CA ARG A 194 3.56 -18.62 -12.50
C ARG A 194 4.01 -18.95 -13.94
N PRO A 195 3.08 -19.27 -14.87
CA PRO A 195 3.45 -19.49 -16.25
C PRO A 195 4.12 -18.24 -16.80
N ASP A 196 5.20 -18.45 -17.55
CA ASP A 196 5.98 -17.38 -18.18
C ASP A 196 5.08 -16.53 -19.10
N PRO A 197 5.05 -15.19 -18.96
CA PRO A 197 4.34 -14.33 -19.91
C PRO A 197 4.84 -14.44 -21.36
N GLY A 198 5.96 -15.12 -21.62
CA GLY A 198 6.50 -15.38 -22.96
C GLY A 198 5.71 -16.40 -23.81
N THR A 199 4.98 -17.36 -23.22
CA THR A 199 4.38 -18.47 -23.98
C THR A 199 2.97 -18.19 -24.50
N GLY A 200 2.89 -17.40 -25.57
CA GLY A 200 2.04 -17.75 -26.72
C GLY A 200 0.52 -17.88 -26.54
N GLY A 201 -0.12 -17.02 -25.74
CA GLY A 201 -1.59 -17.01 -25.61
C GLY A 201 -2.17 -15.60 -25.60
N ARG A 202 -2.47 -15.02 -26.77
CA ARG A 202 -3.11 -13.69 -26.87
C ARG A 202 -4.54 -13.73 -26.31
N ARG A 203 -4.73 -13.52 -25.01
CA ARG A 203 -6.02 -13.04 -24.50
C ARG A 203 -6.26 -11.66 -25.12
N ALA A 204 -7.29 -11.57 -25.96
CA ALA A 204 -7.67 -10.33 -26.63
C ALA A 204 -7.85 -9.22 -25.59
N GLY A 205 -7.15 -8.10 -25.78
CA GLY A 205 -7.29 -6.94 -24.92
C GLY A 205 -8.68 -6.34 -25.09
N ARG A 206 -9.51 -6.43 -24.05
CA ARG A 206 -10.81 -5.74 -24.04
C ARG A 206 -10.58 -4.25 -23.98
N THR A 207 -11.13 -3.53 -24.96
CA THR A 207 -11.11 -2.07 -25.00
C THR A 207 -12.06 -1.48 -23.96
N PRO A 208 -11.92 -0.20 -23.57
CA PRO A 208 -12.76 0.43 -22.55
C PRO A 208 -14.27 0.48 -22.87
N SER A 209 -14.69 0.12 -24.08
CA SER A 209 -16.08 0.17 -24.56
C SER A 209 -16.95 -1.03 -24.19
N GLU A 210 -16.38 -2.15 -23.72
CA GLU A 210 -17.13 -3.40 -23.47
C GLU A 210 -17.76 -3.52 -22.06
N ARG A 211 -18.17 -2.40 -21.46
CA ARG A 211 -18.88 -2.39 -20.16
C ARG A 211 -20.34 -1.98 -20.29
N ARG A 212 -21.22 -2.86 -20.82
CA ARG A 212 -22.64 -2.92 -20.41
C ARG A 212 -23.42 -4.14 -20.94
N LEU A 213 -24.50 -4.43 -20.20
CA LEU A 213 -25.59 -5.39 -20.41
C LEU A 213 -25.26 -6.90 -20.32
N ALA A 214 -25.71 -7.51 -19.22
CA ALA A 214 -26.26 -8.86 -19.23
C ALA A 214 -27.75 -8.78 -19.67
N PRO A 215 -28.33 -9.83 -20.29
CA PRO A 215 -29.65 -9.74 -20.92
C PRO A 215 -30.81 -10.06 -19.96
N GLY A 216 -31.87 -9.27 -20.09
CA GLY A 216 -33.23 -9.60 -19.68
C GLY A 216 -34.17 -9.02 -20.73
N GLY A 217 -34.95 -9.86 -21.40
CA GLY A 217 -35.76 -9.43 -22.56
C GLY A 217 -37.17 -8.97 -22.18
N VAL A 218 -37.82 -8.24 -23.09
CA VAL A 218 -39.02 -8.71 -23.82
C VAL A 218 -39.34 -7.69 -24.94
N THR A 219 -40.05 -8.17 -25.96
CA THR A 219 -40.37 -7.59 -27.26
C THR A 219 -41.05 -6.21 -27.27
N GLY A 220 -40.75 -5.40 -28.30
CA GLY A 220 -41.55 -4.24 -28.71
C GLY A 220 -41.10 -3.70 -30.08
N THR A 221 -41.96 -3.78 -31.09
CA THR A 221 -41.73 -3.31 -32.47
C THR A 221 -41.82 -1.79 -32.60
N GLU A 222 -40.98 -1.16 -33.43
CA GLU A 222 -41.41 -0.54 -34.71
C GLU A 222 -40.24 0.01 -35.56
N ARG A 223 -40.57 0.46 -36.78
CA ARG A 223 -39.63 0.72 -37.90
C ARG A 223 -39.24 2.19 -38.01
N SER A 224 -38.02 2.49 -38.47
CA SER A 224 -37.77 3.63 -39.38
C SER A 224 -36.48 3.47 -40.20
N MET A 225 -36.33 4.33 -41.21
CA MET A 225 -35.66 4.07 -42.49
C MET A 225 -34.30 4.81 -42.65
N THR A 226 -33.25 4.04 -43.03
CA THR A 226 -32.18 4.39 -44.00
C THR A 226 -31.20 5.57 -43.76
N PRO A 227 -30.02 5.60 -44.44
CA PRO A 227 -28.78 6.16 -43.87
C PRO A 227 -28.24 7.42 -44.57
N VAL A 228 -27.20 8.04 -43.98
CA VAL A 228 -26.33 9.01 -44.67
C VAL A 228 -24.84 8.70 -44.46
N THR A 229 -24.11 8.70 -45.58
CA THR A 229 -22.66 8.50 -45.77
C THR A 229 -21.84 9.72 -45.33
N GLY A 230 -20.57 9.56 -44.92
CA GLY A 230 -19.75 10.74 -44.55
C GLY A 230 -18.27 10.50 -44.22
N VAL A 231 -17.45 10.16 -45.21
CA VAL A 231 -15.98 10.17 -45.08
C VAL A 231 -15.43 11.59 -45.26
N ARG A 232 -14.49 12.06 -44.42
CA ARG A 232 -13.36 12.90 -44.87
C ARG A 232 -12.16 12.96 -43.92
N ARG A 233 -10.99 13.22 -44.52
CA ARG A 233 -9.63 13.19 -43.96
C ARG A 233 -9.19 14.52 -43.34
N ALA A 234 -8.09 14.46 -42.59
CA ALA A 234 -7.35 15.57 -42.00
C ALA A 234 -6.65 16.51 -43.00
N ALA A 235 -6.27 17.71 -42.52
CA ALA A 235 -5.22 18.57 -43.08
C ALA A 235 -4.55 19.41 -41.93
N PRO A 236 -3.33 19.98 -42.11
CA PRO A 236 -2.48 20.39 -40.98
C PRO A 236 -2.07 21.88 -40.91
N GLY A 237 -1.58 22.29 -39.74
CA GLY A 237 -0.35 23.10 -39.61
C GLY A 237 -0.45 24.64 -39.48
N ARG A 238 0.22 25.17 -38.43
CA ARG A 238 1.05 26.40 -38.32
C ARG A 238 1.13 26.80 -36.83
N ALA A 239 2.30 26.74 -36.18
CA ALA A 239 3.46 27.65 -36.25
C ALA A 239 3.27 28.93 -35.41
N ALA A 240 4.17 29.14 -34.44
CA ALA A 240 4.08 30.17 -33.40
C ALA A 240 4.85 31.47 -33.75
N PRO A 241 4.46 32.63 -33.16
CA PRO A 241 5.28 33.84 -33.13
C PRO A 241 6.11 34.00 -31.82
N PRO A 242 7.15 34.85 -31.79
CA PRO A 242 8.23 34.80 -30.79
C PRO A 242 8.07 35.75 -29.58
N ALA A 243 8.91 35.53 -28.57
CA ALA A 243 9.01 36.36 -27.36
C ALA A 243 9.83 37.66 -27.57
N PRO A 244 9.47 38.78 -26.91
CA PRO A 244 10.25 40.02 -26.96
C PRO A 244 11.46 40.01 -26.01
N ARG A 245 12.57 40.61 -26.47
CA ARG A 245 13.73 40.96 -25.63
C ARG A 245 13.51 42.35 -25.01
N GLY A 246 13.87 42.54 -23.75
CA GLY A 246 13.91 43.87 -23.12
C GLY A 246 15.24 44.62 -23.34
N PRO A 247 15.39 45.84 -22.80
CA PRO A 247 16.70 46.48 -22.62
C PRO A 247 17.01 46.93 -21.18
N HIS A 248 18.29 46.80 -20.81
CA HIS A 248 19.16 47.66 -19.95
C HIS A 248 18.63 48.33 -18.65
N GLY A 249 19.40 48.44 -17.56
CA GLY A 249 20.77 47.96 -17.28
C GLY A 249 21.42 48.65 -16.06
N HIS A 250 22.59 48.16 -15.63
CA HIS A 250 23.58 48.75 -14.69
C HIS A 250 23.14 49.01 -13.21
N GLY A 251 23.96 48.74 -12.18
CA GLY A 251 25.25 48.03 -12.14
C GLY A 251 25.92 47.97 -10.73
N ARG A 252 26.94 47.08 -10.60
CA ARG A 252 28.10 47.06 -9.65
C ARG A 252 27.84 47.34 -8.14
N ARG A 253 27.62 46.33 -7.28
CA ARG A 253 28.58 45.48 -6.50
C ARG A 253 29.51 46.19 -5.46
N PRO A 254 29.64 45.67 -4.19
CA PRO A 254 30.45 46.22 -3.09
C PRO A 254 31.71 45.39 -2.76
N PRO A 255 32.48 45.74 -1.69
CA PRO A 255 32.49 44.88 -0.48
C PRO A 255 32.56 45.64 0.88
N GLY A 256 32.28 44.94 2.00
CA GLY A 256 32.65 45.37 3.37
C GLY A 256 31.97 44.56 4.49
N GLY A 257 32.75 43.74 5.24
CA GLY A 257 32.34 43.15 6.53
C GLY A 257 32.68 44.08 7.71
N PRO A 258 32.96 43.60 8.94
CA PRO A 258 33.21 42.21 9.34
C PRO A 258 31.96 41.36 9.62
#